data_AF-A0A3B8UCB4-F1
#
_entry.id   AF-A0A3B8UCB4-F1
#
_cell.length_a   1.000
_cell.length_b   1.000
_cell.length_c   1.000
_cell.angle_alpha   90.00
_cell.angle_beta   90.00
_cell.angle_gamma   90.00
#
_symmetry.space_group_name_H-M   'P 1'
#
loop_
_entity.id
_entity.type
_entity.pdbx_description
1 polymer ?
#
loop_
_entity_poly.entity_id
_entity_poly.type
_entity_poly.pdbx_seq_one_letter_code
_entity_poly.pdbx_strand_id
1 'polypeptide(L)'
;MINQPDIPQEIYQTLQQEETILSYTNQPKSPLIAHFTKSQVESYLAMIKNRTVLSQTDIYLIEALNTFPAAGKNVGVLFSTNPWYESLLLSLGIQPKTIPSQSNVSLDSCLEVEKEPKPRSFDAIFLLLQLKTLGFGSTIDLDADLKAMHEAKKLLHGSGLLYLSIPVGKDRLIWNSHRIYGEKRMKKLFKGWRPQGYFGYSYEDLQKDDEELHEPVIVLKPLYSV
;
A
#
# COMPACT_ATOMS: atom_id res chain seq x y z
N MET A 1 5.34 33.16 -8.26
CA MET A 1 4.49 32.40 -9.20
C MET A 1 5.18 31.07 -9.41
N ILE A 2 4.69 30.00 -8.79
CA ILE A 2 5.21 28.66 -9.03
C ILE A 2 4.71 28.28 -10.42
N ASN A 3 5.62 27.99 -11.34
CA ASN A 3 5.30 27.56 -12.70
C ASN A 3 4.26 26.45 -12.63
N GLN A 4 3.18 26.56 -13.40
CA GLN A 4 2.17 25.52 -13.48
C GLN A 4 2.90 24.18 -13.72
N PRO A 5 2.68 23.16 -12.88
CA PRO A 5 3.23 21.84 -13.15
C PRO A 5 2.82 21.39 -14.56
N ASP A 6 3.64 20.56 -15.22
CA ASP A 6 3.35 19.91 -16.51
C ASP A 6 2.19 18.90 -16.36
N ILE A 7 1.04 19.36 -15.88
CA ILE A 7 -0.20 18.61 -15.71
C ILE A 7 -1.03 18.91 -16.93
N PRO A 8 -1.43 17.89 -17.73
CA PRO A 8 -2.41 18.09 -18.78
C PRO A 8 -3.66 18.79 -18.22
N GLN A 9 -4.11 19.86 -18.88
CA GLN A 9 -5.15 20.76 -18.34
C GLN A 9 -6.45 20.02 -17.94
N GLU A 10 -6.83 18.99 -18.71
CA GLU A 10 -7.99 18.13 -18.43
C GLU A 10 -7.82 17.34 -17.12
N ILE A 11 -6.62 16.84 -16.86
CA ILE A 11 -6.26 16.13 -15.62
C ILE A 11 -6.28 17.10 -14.45
N TYR A 12 -5.74 18.30 -14.62
CA TYR A 12 -5.74 19.33 -13.59
C TYR A 12 -7.16 19.73 -13.19
N GLN A 13 -8.04 20.00 -14.16
CA GLN A 13 -9.44 20.36 -13.92
C GLN A 13 -10.21 19.27 -13.16
N THR A 14 -9.94 18.01 -13.46
CA THR A 14 -10.55 16.86 -12.76
C THR A 14 -10.08 16.79 -11.31
N LEU A 15 -8.77 16.89 -11.08
CA LEU A 15 -8.16 16.75 -9.76
C LEU A 15 -8.52 17.88 -8.79
N GLN A 16 -8.58 19.12 -9.27
CA GLN A 16 -8.89 20.29 -8.43
C GLN A 16 -10.28 20.25 -7.79
N GLN A 17 -11.20 19.46 -8.35
CA GLN A 17 -12.53 19.28 -7.77
C GLN A 17 -12.50 18.39 -6.51
N GLU A 18 -11.48 17.54 -6.40
CA GLU A 18 -11.40 16.50 -5.38
C GLU A 18 -10.33 16.78 -4.33
N GLU A 19 -9.15 17.26 -4.73
CA GLU A 19 -7.94 17.28 -3.91
C GLU A 19 -7.11 18.55 -4.14
N THR A 20 -6.32 18.94 -3.12
CA THR A 20 -5.30 19.98 -3.31
C THR A 20 -4.13 19.38 -4.09
N ILE A 21 -3.70 20.04 -5.17
CA ILE A 21 -2.58 19.58 -5.98
C ILE A 21 -1.34 20.39 -5.60
N LEU A 22 -0.28 19.70 -5.15
CA LEU A 22 1.04 20.32 -4.99
C LEU A 22 1.96 19.86 -6.13
N SER A 23 2.58 20.85 -6.78
CA SER A 23 3.58 20.61 -7.83
C SER A 23 4.95 20.36 -7.21
N TYR A 24 5.54 19.20 -7.46
CA TYR A 24 6.97 18.98 -7.28
C TYR A 24 7.62 18.61 -8.62
N THR A 25 8.86 19.02 -8.77
CA THR A 25 9.65 18.93 -10.00
C THR A 25 9.79 17.50 -10.51
N ASN A 26 9.62 17.37 -11.83
CA ASN A 26 9.71 16.13 -12.61
C ASN A 26 11.00 15.34 -12.36
N GLN A 27 10.84 14.12 -11.87
CA GLN A 27 11.68 13.00 -12.26
C GLN A 27 10.73 11.91 -12.77
N PRO A 28 10.78 11.53 -14.06
CA PRO A 28 10.04 10.37 -14.52
C PRO A 28 10.48 9.16 -13.71
N LYS A 29 9.54 8.50 -13.02
CA LYS A 29 9.83 7.25 -12.34
C LYS A 29 10.07 6.19 -13.41
N SER A 30 11.30 5.71 -13.53
CA SER A 30 11.59 4.49 -14.30
C SER A 30 10.72 3.35 -13.78
N PRO A 31 10.27 2.42 -14.65
CA PRO A 31 9.55 1.25 -14.20
C PRO A 31 10.41 0.51 -13.16
N LEU A 32 9.90 0.39 -11.94
CA LEU A 32 10.54 -0.37 -10.87
C LEU A 32 10.50 -1.84 -11.27
N ILE A 33 11.58 -2.34 -11.85
CA ILE A 33 11.78 -3.79 -11.97
C ILE A 33 12.22 -4.27 -10.59
N ALA A 34 11.31 -4.94 -9.89
CA ALA A 34 11.61 -5.57 -8.61
C ALA A 34 12.47 -6.81 -8.85
N HIS A 35 13.73 -6.75 -8.41
CA HIS A 35 14.63 -7.89 -8.33
C HIS A 35 14.83 -8.24 -6.87
N PHE A 36 14.22 -9.34 -6.42
CA PHE A 36 14.36 -9.78 -5.03
C PHE A 36 15.43 -10.85 -4.96
N THR A 37 16.44 -10.64 -4.12
CA THR A 37 17.51 -11.60 -3.90
C THR A 37 17.44 -12.18 -2.50
N LYS A 38 17.96 -13.40 -2.33
CA LYS A 38 18.10 -14.06 -1.03
C LYS A 38 18.91 -13.20 -0.06
N SER A 39 19.99 -12.59 -0.54
CA SER A 39 20.83 -11.70 0.27
C SER A 39 20.07 -10.47 0.78
N GLN A 40 19.17 -9.88 -0.03
CA GLN A 40 18.30 -8.79 0.43
C GLN A 40 17.36 -9.25 1.55
N VAL A 41 16.70 -10.40 1.36
CA VAL A 41 15.79 -10.97 2.37
C VAL A 41 16.53 -11.24 3.68
N GLU A 42 17.70 -11.88 3.62
CA GLU A 42 18.55 -12.18 4.78
C GLU A 42 19.03 -10.90 5.49
N SER A 43 19.41 -9.88 4.74
CA SER A 43 19.81 -8.57 5.27
C SER A 43 18.66 -7.91 6.06
N TYR A 44 17.46 -7.87 5.47
CA TYR A 44 16.28 -7.33 6.15
C TYR A 44 15.90 -8.13 7.40
N LEU A 45 15.95 -9.46 7.34
CA LEU A 45 15.72 -10.31 8.52
C LEU A 45 16.71 -9.99 9.66
N ALA A 46 17.99 -9.77 9.33
CA ALA A 46 18.98 -9.37 10.33
C ALA A 46 18.69 -7.98 10.93
N MET A 47 18.30 -7.01 10.10
CA MET A 47 17.91 -5.67 10.56
C MET A 47 16.68 -5.70 11.49
N ILE A 48 15.65 -6.46 11.10
CA ILE A 48 14.42 -6.62 11.88
C ILE A 48 14.71 -7.31 13.22
N LYS A 49 15.50 -8.39 13.21
CA LYS A 49 15.88 -9.12 14.43
C LYS A 49 16.63 -8.22 15.42
N ASN A 50 17.50 -7.34 14.92
CA ASN A 50 18.25 -6.40 15.74
C ASN A 50 17.45 -5.14 16.10
N ARG A 51 16.20 -5.01 15.62
CA ARG A 51 15.31 -3.84 15.81
C ARG A 51 15.95 -2.51 15.43
N THR A 52 16.90 -2.52 14.50
CA THR A 52 17.71 -1.33 14.21
C THR A 52 17.02 -0.32 13.31
N VAL A 53 16.00 -0.73 12.54
CA VAL A 53 15.40 0.07 11.46
C VAL A 53 13.88 -0.11 11.34
N LEU A 54 13.16 -0.39 12.43
CA LEU A 54 11.70 -0.44 12.37
C LEU A 54 11.14 0.98 12.23
N SER A 55 10.41 1.23 11.16
CA SER A 55 9.60 2.43 10.99
C SER A 55 8.40 2.40 11.93
N GLN A 56 7.77 3.56 12.12
CA GLN A 56 6.55 3.65 12.91
C GLN A 56 5.42 2.78 12.31
N THR A 57 5.33 2.71 10.98
CA THR A 57 4.41 1.83 10.25
C THR A 57 4.64 0.36 10.56
N ASP A 58 5.89 -0.08 10.70
CA ASP A 58 6.21 -1.47 11.06
C ASP A 58 5.70 -1.80 12.46
N ILE A 59 5.81 -0.86 13.41
CA ILE A 59 5.28 -1.00 14.77
C ILE A 59 3.76 -1.14 14.73
N TYR A 60 3.07 -0.24 14.00
CA TYR A 60 1.62 -0.31 13.84
C TYR A 60 1.17 -1.62 13.19
N LEU A 61 1.95 -2.15 12.24
CA LEU A 61 1.65 -3.44 11.61
C LEU A 61 1.80 -4.60 12.60
N ILE A 62 2.84 -4.59 13.44
CA ILE A 62 3.04 -5.59 14.48
C ILE A 62 1.88 -5.55 15.49
N GLU A 63 1.44 -4.36 15.91
CA GLU A 63 0.26 -4.19 16.78
C GLU A 63 -1.02 -4.72 16.12
N ALA A 64 -1.20 -4.43 14.83
CA ALA A 64 -2.31 -4.95 14.05
C ALA A 64 -2.30 -6.48 13.98
N LEU A 65 -1.13 -7.09 13.80
CA LEU A 65 -0.96 -8.54 13.76
C LEU A 65 -1.15 -9.21 15.13
N ASN A 66 -0.83 -8.52 16.22
CA ASN A 66 -1.13 -9.01 17.58
C ASN A 66 -2.63 -9.07 17.84
N THR A 67 -3.40 -8.11 17.29
CA THR A 67 -4.86 -8.04 17.45
C THR A 67 -5.59 -8.94 16.44
N PHE A 68 -5.08 -8.98 15.21
CA PHE A 68 -5.60 -9.77 14.10
C PHE A 68 -4.48 -10.67 13.58
N PRO A 69 -4.30 -11.89 14.13
CA PRO A 69 -3.21 -12.76 13.71
C PRO A 69 -3.37 -13.27 12.28
N ALA A 70 -2.24 -13.37 11.57
CA ALA A 70 -2.14 -13.95 10.23
C ALA A 70 -1.24 -15.20 10.16
N ALA A 71 -0.66 -15.63 11.29
CA ALA A 71 0.14 -16.85 11.35
C ALA A 71 -0.70 -18.09 11.01
N GLY A 72 -0.11 -19.01 10.23
CA GLY A 72 -0.78 -20.23 9.76
C GLY A 72 -1.86 -20.03 8.69
N LYS A 73 -2.04 -18.80 8.18
CA LYS A 73 -3.01 -18.48 7.13
C LYS A 73 -2.34 -18.37 5.75
N ASN A 74 -3.12 -18.43 4.67
CA ASN A 74 -2.64 -18.12 3.33
C ASN A 74 -2.57 -16.60 3.13
N VAL A 75 -1.36 -16.06 3.11
CA VAL A 75 -1.09 -14.62 3.14
C VAL A 75 -0.45 -14.15 1.83
N GLY A 76 -0.94 -13.03 1.30
CA GLY A 76 -0.36 -12.37 0.13
C GLY A 76 0.14 -10.95 0.43
N VAL A 77 1.29 -10.57 -0.12
CA VAL A 77 1.78 -9.18 -0.13
C VAL A 77 1.61 -8.62 -1.53
N LEU A 78 0.72 -7.65 -1.68
CA LEU A 78 0.28 -7.15 -2.97
C LEU A 78 1.12 -5.94 -3.42
N PHE A 79 1.58 -5.98 -4.66
CA PHE A 79 2.32 -4.92 -5.35
C PHE A 79 3.68 -4.58 -4.72
N SER A 80 4.28 -5.54 -4.01
CA SER A 80 5.60 -5.36 -3.41
C SER A 80 6.65 -4.98 -4.45
N THR A 81 7.44 -3.95 -4.15
CA THR A 81 8.59 -3.51 -4.98
C THR A 81 9.93 -3.75 -4.31
N ASN A 82 9.94 -4.16 -3.04
CA ASN A 82 11.10 -4.63 -2.28
C ASN A 82 10.61 -5.60 -1.18
N PRO A 83 11.43 -6.59 -0.76
CA PRO A 83 10.95 -7.66 0.12
C PRO A 83 10.90 -7.30 1.62
N TRP A 84 10.82 -6.01 2.00
CA TRP A 84 10.85 -5.61 3.42
C TRP A 84 9.70 -6.22 4.20
N TYR A 85 8.47 -6.07 3.72
CA TYR A 85 7.29 -6.58 4.42
C TYR A 85 7.19 -8.09 4.38
N GLU A 86 7.67 -8.73 3.31
CA GLU A 86 7.85 -10.17 3.28
C GLU A 86 8.83 -10.64 4.37
N SER A 87 9.98 -9.99 4.51
CA SER A 87 10.95 -10.27 5.57
C SER A 87 10.38 -10.00 6.97
N LEU A 88 9.60 -8.93 7.15
CA LEU A 88 8.94 -8.64 8.42
C LEU A 88 7.96 -9.74 8.80
N LEU A 89 7.10 -10.17 7.87
CA LEU A 89 6.15 -11.26 8.09
C LEU A 89 6.87 -12.59 8.39
N LEU A 90 7.93 -12.91 7.65
CA LEU A 90 8.77 -14.10 7.92
C LEU A 90 9.37 -14.08 9.32
N SER A 91 9.85 -12.92 9.79
CA SER A 91 10.40 -12.76 11.14
C SER A 91 9.36 -13.03 12.25
N LEU A 92 8.08 -12.88 11.92
CA LEU A 92 6.94 -13.14 12.80
C LEU A 92 6.36 -14.56 12.62
N GLY A 93 7.01 -15.42 11.84
CA GLY A 93 6.56 -16.79 11.59
C GLY A 93 5.40 -16.90 10.60
N ILE A 94 5.11 -15.84 9.84
CA ILE A 94 4.10 -15.81 8.78
C ILE A 94 4.82 -16.12 7.46
N GLN A 95 4.24 -16.97 6.61
CA GLN A 95 4.80 -17.31 5.29
C GLN A 95 4.03 -16.53 4.20
N PRO A 96 4.54 -15.37 3.75
CA PRO A 96 3.87 -14.58 2.73
C PRO A 96 4.17 -15.09 1.32
N LYS A 97 3.19 -14.93 0.43
CA LYS A 97 3.38 -15.00 -1.02
C LYS A 97 3.43 -13.59 -1.59
N THR A 98 4.48 -13.23 -2.31
CA THR A 98 4.50 -11.97 -3.04
C THR A 98 3.57 -12.06 -4.26
N ILE A 99 2.73 -11.05 -4.43
CA ILE A 99 1.83 -10.88 -5.58
C ILE A 99 2.28 -9.61 -6.31
N PRO A 100 3.03 -9.74 -7.41
CA PRO A 100 3.66 -8.59 -8.05
C PRO A 100 2.65 -7.72 -8.81
N SER A 101 2.97 -6.43 -8.97
CA SER A 101 2.18 -5.50 -9.80
C SER A 101 2.40 -5.68 -11.30
N GLN A 102 3.52 -6.26 -11.70
CA GLN A 102 3.91 -6.51 -13.08
C GLN A 102 4.58 -7.87 -13.25
N SER A 103 4.51 -8.42 -14.46
CA SER A 103 5.01 -9.75 -14.84
C SER A 103 6.52 -9.96 -14.73
N ASN A 104 7.30 -8.89 -14.50
CA ASN A 104 8.77 -8.90 -14.55
C ASN A 104 9.44 -8.82 -13.17
N VAL A 105 8.91 -9.53 -12.17
CA VAL A 105 9.67 -9.77 -10.92
C VAL A 105 10.58 -10.96 -11.14
N SER A 106 11.89 -10.70 -11.13
CA SER A 106 12.92 -11.75 -11.14
C SER A 106 13.29 -12.05 -9.69
N LEU A 107 13.22 -13.33 -9.35
CA LEU A 107 13.40 -13.82 -8.00
C LEU A 107 14.60 -14.75 -8.00
N ASP A 108 15.64 -14.33 -7.28
CA ASP A 108 16.68 -15.22 -6.78
C ASP A 108 16.59 -15.24 -5.26
N SER A 109 15.38 -15.45 -4.74
CA SER A 109 15.04 -15.31 -3.32
C SER A 109 14.33 -16.56 -2.80
N CYS A 110 14.30 -16.69 -1.46
CA CYS A 110 13.56 -17.75 -0.78
C CYS A 110 12.07 -17.46 -0.62
N LEU A 111 11.53 -16.43 -1.28
CA LEU A 111 10.12 -16.04 -1.18
C LEU A 111 9.26 -16.82 -2.17
N GLU A 112 8.06 -17.22 -1.73
CA GLU A 112 7.04 -17.74 -2.61
C GLU A 112 6.39 -16.59 -3.39
N VAL A 113 6.07 -16.84 -4.67
CA VAL A 113 5.43 -15.85 -5.54
C VAL A 113 4.24 -16.43 -6.25
N GLU A 114 3.15 -15.68 -6.20
CA GLU A 114 1.88 -16.01 -6.83
C GLU A 114 1.63 -15.03 -7.99
N LYS A 115 2.08 -15.39 -9.19
CA LYS A 115 1.95 -14.54 -10.39
C LYS A 115 0.51 -14.47 -10.91
N GLU A 116 -0.25 -15.54 -10.71
CA GLU A 116 -1.63 -15.68 -11.17
C GLU A 116 -2.54 -16.05 -9.97
N PRO A 117 -2.71 -15.11 -9.02
CA PRO A 117 -3.44 -15.38 -7.80
C PRO A 117 -4.90 -15.70 -8.10
N LYS A 118 -5.37 -16.85 -7.60
CA LYS A 118 -6.77 -17.26 -7.76
C LYS A 118 -7.67 -16.33 -6.95
N PRO A 119 -8.85 -15.93 -7.47
CA PRO A 119 -9.84 -15.22 -6.67
C PRO A 119 -10.21 -15.98 -5.40
N ARG A 120 -10.46 -15.25 -4.32
CA ARG A 120 -10.89 -15.77 -3.01
C ARG A 120 -9.96 -16.85 -2.43
N SER A 121 -8.65 -16.75 -2.68
CA SER A 121 -7.67 -17.73 -2.21
C SER A 121 -6.92 -17.30 -0.96
N PHE A 122 -6.93 -16.00 -0.60
CA PHE A 122 -6.13 -15.47 0.51
C PHE A 122 -6.96 -15.15 1.74
N ASP A 123 -6.39 -15.45 2.91
CA ASP A 123 -6.95 -15.07 4.20
C ASP A 123 -6.51 -13.72 4.72
N ALA A 124 -5.33 -13.30 4.31
CA ALA A 124 -4.89 -11.94 4.49
C ALA A 124 -4.16 -11.43 3.25
N ILE A 125 -4.41 -10.16 2.92
CA ILE A 125 -3.65 -9.42 1.93
C ILE A 125 -3.03 -8.22 2.62
N PHE A 126 -1.76 -7.97 2.35
CA PHE A 126 -1.01 -6.81 2.82
C PHE A 126 -0.81 -5.89 1.62
N LEU A 127 -1.35 -4.68 1.70
CA LEU A 127 -1.18 -3.62 0.70
C LEU A 127 -0.59 -2.42 1.40
N LEU A 128 0.73 -2.43 1.54
CA LEU A 128 1.45 -1.51 2.41
C LEU A 128 2.25 -0.54 1.55
N LEU A 129 1.96 0.76 1.69
CA LEU A 129 2.70 1.90 1.15
C LEU A 129 2.76 2.05 -0.38
N GLN A 130 2.47 0.99 -1.14
CA GLN A 130 2.56 1.02 -2.60
C GLN A 130 1.37 1.75 -3.24
N LEU A 131 0.19 1.61 -2.63
CA LEU A 131 -1.05 2.16 -3.12
C LEU A 131 -0.98 3.69 -3.36
N LYS A 132 -0.22 4.42 -2.52
CA LYS A 132 -0.06 5.88 -2.63
C LYS A 132 0.62 6.33 -3.92
N THR A 133 1.39 5.46 -4.59
CA THR A 133 2.17 5.80 -5.78
C THR A 133 1.58 5.25 -7.09
N LEU A 134 0.47 4.52 -7.02
CA LEU A 134 -0.17 3.95 -8.20
C LEU A 134 -0.82 5.04 -9.06
N GLY A 135 -0.83 4.82 -10.38
CA GLY A 135 -1.50 5.72 -11.34
C GLY A 135 -0.65 6.90 -11.80
N PHE A 136 0.63 6.93 -11.44
CA PHE A 136 1.61 7.94 -11.85
C PHE A 136 2.74 7.31 -12.69
N GLY A 137 3.36 8.10 -13.58
CA GLY A 137 4.38 7.63 -14.52
C GLY A 137 4.00 7.84 -15.98
N SER A 138 4.31 6.87 -16.85
CA SER A 138 4.12 6.97 -18.30
C SER A 138 2.65 6.99 -18.74
N THR A 139 1.78 6.35 -17.96
CA THR A 139 0.32 6.37 -18.15
C THR A 139 -0.31 6.82 -16.85
N ILE A 140 -1.10 7.89 -16.90
CA ILE A 140 -1.79 8.43 -15.72
C ILE A 140 -3.15 7.72 -15.58
N ASP A 141 -3.41 7.19 -14.38
CA ASP A 141 -4.68 6.56 -14.00
C ASP A 141 -5.08 7.03 -12.60
N LEU A 142 -5.96 8.03 -12.55
CA LEU A 142 -6.34 8.70 -11.31
C LEU A 142 -7.08 7.80 -10.30
N ASP A 143 -7.54 6.63 -10.74
CA ASP A 143 -8.26 5.64 -9.92
C ASP A 143 -7.49 4.32 -9.76
N ALA A 144 -6.18 4.30 -10.03
CA ALA A 144 -5.35 3.11 -9.88
C ALA A 144 -5.35 2.56 -8.45
N ASP A 145 -5.42 3.43 -7.44
CA ASP A 145 -5.59 3.05 -6.02
C ASP A 145 -6.94 2.36 -5.75
N LEU A 146 -8.05 2.85 -6.34
CA LEU A 146 -9.37 2.22 -6.21
C LEU A 146 -9.40 0.85 -6.91
N LYS A 147 -8.75 0.74 -8.07
CA LYS A 147 -8.58 -0.53 -8.79
C LYS A 147 -7.75 -1.51 -7.95
N ALA A 148 -6.67 -1.05 -7.31
CA ALA A 148 -5.87 -1.85 -6.39
C ALA A 148 -6.68 -2.38 -5.19
N MET A 149 -7.52 -1.55 -4.59
CA MET A 149 -8.45 -2.00 -3.55
C MET A 149 -9.42 -3.05 -4.10
N HIS A 150 -9.93 -2.88 -5.32
CA HIS A 150 -10.82 -3.87 -5.94
C HIS A 150 -10.11 -5.20 -6.18
N GLU A 151 -8.86 -5.20 -6.64
CA GLU A 151 -8.06 -6.42 -6.81
C GLU A 151 -7.81 -7.12 -5.47
N ALA A 152 -7.41 -6.40 -4.42
CA ALA A 152 -7.27 -6.97 -3.08
C ALA A 152 -8.57 -7.67 -2.61
N LYS A 153 -9.72 -7.04 -2.86
CA LYS A 153 -11.04 -7.62 -2.54
C LYS A 153 -11.39 -8.88 -3.33
N LYS A 154 -10.98 -8.98 -4.59
CA LYS A 154 -11.18 -10.20 -5.40
C LYS A 154 -10.36 -11.38 -4.88
N LEU A 155 -9.16 -11.12 -4.38
CA LEU A 155 -8.23 -12.14 -3.90
C LEU A 155 -8.59 -12.68 -2.52
N LEU A 156 -9.18 -11.85 -1.65
CA LEU A 156 -9.60 -12.24 -0.31
C LEU A 156 -10.84 -13.15 -0.32
N HIS A 157 -10.89 -14.10 0.62
CA HIS A 157 -12.12 -14.81 0.94
C HIS A 157 -13.13 -13.91 1.69
N GLY A 158 -14.37 -14.39 1.84
CA GLY A 158 -15.49 -13.71 2.51
C GLY A 158 -15.18 -13.13 3.90
N SER A 159 -14.32 -13.82 4.65
CA SER A 159 -13.89 -13.49 6.00
C SER A 159 -12.46 -12.94 6.07
N GLY A 160 -11.80 -12.73 4.93
CA GLY A 160 -10.39 -12.37 4.86
C GLY A 160 -10.15 -10.93 5.28
N LEU A 161 -8.90 -10.60 5.60
CA LEU A 161 -8.53 -9.27 6.06
C LEU A 161 -7.52 -8.61 5.11
N LEU A 162 -7.74 -7.33 4.83
CA LEU A 162 -6.78 -6.46 4.19
C LEU A 162 -6.07 -5.65 5.28
N TYR A 163 -4.73 -5.72 5.31
CA TYR A 163 -3.88 -4.83 6.08
C TYR A 163 -3.41 -3.74 5.12
N LEU A 164 -4.00 -2.55 5.27
CA LEU A 164 -3.74 -1.40 4.42
C LEU A 164 -2.89 -0.38 5.18
N SER A 165 -1.85 0.13 4.54
CA SER A 165 -1.13 1.31 5.03
C SER A 165 -0.98 2.34 3.92
N ILE A 166 -1.42 3.56 4.22
CA ILE A 166 -1.46 4.73 3.33
C ILE A 166 -1.16 5.99 4.14
N PRO A 167 -0.53 7.00 3.52
CA PRO A 167 -0.36 8.30 4.15
C PRO A 167 -1.71 8.99 4.36
N VAL A 168 -1.99 9.45 5.57
CA VAL A 168 -3.21 10.19 5.92
C VAL A 168 -2.90 11.65 6.20
N GLY A 169 -3.83 12.53 5.85
CA GLY A 169 -3.66 13.99 5.92
C GLY A 169 -4.84 14.69 5.27
N LYS A 170 -4.75 16.00 5.02
CA LYS A 170 -5.68 16.65 4.08
C LYS A 170 -5.57 16.03 2.69
N ASP A 171 -6.70 15.86 2.00
CA ASP A 171 -6.77 15.30 0.65
C ASP A 171 -5.82 16.04 -0.30
N ARG A 172 -4.76 15.35 -0.73
CA ARG A 172 -3.70 15.97 -1.52
C ARG A 172 -3.09 15.00 -2.51
N LEU A 173 -2.82 15.53 -3.69
CA LEU A 173 -1.99 14.87 -4.69
C LEU A 173 -0.67 15.61 -4.84
N ILE A 174 0.44 14.92 -4.55
CA ILE A 174 1.77 15.38 -4.94
C ILE A 174 2.01 14.90 -6.37
N TRP A 175 1.96 15.84 -7.31
CA TRP A 175 1.93 15.51 -8.74
C TRP A 175 3.04 14.55 -9.15
N ASN A 176 2.66 13.51 -9.89
CA ASN A 176 3.54 12.45 -10.41
C ASN A 176 4.38 11.71 -9.35
N SER A 177 4.00 11.80 -8.06
CA SER A 177 4.76 11.22 -6.96
C SER A 177 3.89 10.29 -6.12
N HIS A 178 2.96 10.86 -5.36
CA HIS A 178 2.11 10.10 -4.45
C HIS A 178 0.89 10.90 -4.01
N ARG A 179 -0.09 10.19 -3.45
CA ARG A 179 -1.29 10.76 -2.83
C ARG A 179 -1.21 10.73 -1.31
N ILE A 180 -1.79 11.74 -0.65
CA ILE A 180 -2.13 11.76 0.78
C ILE A 180 -3.65 11.68 0.89
N TYR A 181 -4.12 10.73 1.68
CA TYR A 181 -5.52 10.35 1.75
C TYR A 181 -6.23 11.11 2.86
N GLY A 182 -7.08 12.05 2.45
CA GLY A 182 -7.97 12.76 3.36
C GLY A 182 -9.38 12.21 3.37
N GLU A 183 -10.28 12.96 3.99
CA GLU A 183 -11.65 12.52 4.21
C GLU A 183 -12.36 12.13 2.91
N LYS A 184 -12.16 12.88 1.81
CA LYS A 184 -12.86 12.63 0.54
C LYS A 184 -12.33 11.37 -0.14
N ARG A 185 -11.01 11.22 -0.30
CA ARG A 185 -10.44 10.05 -0.98
C ARG A 185 -10.55 8.80 -0.13
N MET A 186 -10.36 8.89 1.20
CA MET A 186 -10.55 7.74 2.09
C MET A 186 -11.98 7.18 2.01
N LYS A 187 -13.01 8.04 1.95
CA LYS A 187 -14.41 7.59 1.77
C LYS A 187 -14.58 6.78 0.49
N LYS A 188 -13.93 7.16 -0.61
CA LYS A 188 -13.94 6.39 -1.87
C LYS A 188 -13.19 5.07 -1.71
N LEU A 189 -12.00 5.12 -1.12
CA LEU A 189 -11.12 3.97 -0.92
C LEU A 189 -11.79 2.87 -0.08
N PHE A 190 -12.55 3.26 0.94
CA PHE A 190 -13.22 2.34 1.86
C PHE A 190 -14.59 1.86 1.36
N LYS A 191 -15.03 2.31 0.18
CA LYS A 191 -16.29 1.85 -0.40
C LYS A 191 -16.24 0.33 -0.62
N GLY A 192 -17.17 -0.39 0.03
CA GLY A 192 -17.23 -1.84 -0.03
C GLY A 192 -16.25 -2.56 0.91
N TRP A 193 -15.74 -1.85 1.92
CA TRP A 193 -14.92 -2.35 3.01
C TRP A 193 -15.52 -1.96 4.36
N ARG A 194 -15.26 -2.77 5.38
CA ARG A 194 -15.59 -2.48 6.77
C ARG A 194 -14.32 -2.45 7.61
N PRO A 195 -13.97 -1.31 8.21
CA PRO A 195 -12.87 -1.24 9.17
C PRO A 195 -13.08 -2.21 10.34
N GLN A 196 -12.01 -2.89 10.74
CA GLN A 196 -11.97 -3.80 11.89
C GLN A 196 -11.04 -3.25 12.98
N GLY A 197 -10.00 -2.52 12.61
CA GLY A 197 -9.09 -1.88 13.54
C GLY A 197 -8.25 -0.78 12.88
N TYR A 198 -7.80 0.15 13.70
CA TYR A 198 -6.98 1.29 13.34
C TYR A 198 -5.76 1.32 14.26
N PHE A 199 -4.57 1.35 13.68
CA PHE A 199 -3.30 1.29 14.42
C PHE A 199 -2.45 2.47 14.01
N GLY A 200 -2.16 3.33 14.98
CA GLY A 200 -1.47 4.59 14.73
C GLY A 200 -2.31 5.63 13.98
N TYR A 201 -3.64 5.52 13.94
CA TYR A 201 -4.50 6.48 13.25
C TYR A 201 -5.28 7.34 14.24
N SER A 202 -5.31 8.65 14.00
CA SER A 202 -6.21 9.61 14.64
C SER A 202 -7.05 10.34 13.60
N TYR A 203 -8.30 10.68 13.92
CA TYR A 203 -9.11 11.54 13.06
C TYR A 203 -8.48 12.93 12.86
N GLU A 204 -7.71 13.40 13.85
CA GLU A 204 -6.96 14.66 13.77
C GLU A 204 -5.88 14.63 12.68
N ASP A 205 -5.40 13.45 12.28
CA ASP A 205 -4.45 13.33 11.18
C ASP A 205 -5.03 13.88 9.88
N LEU A 206 -6.34 13.78 9.67
CA LEU A 206 -7.01 14.30 8.46
C LEU A 206 -6.99 15.84 8.39
N GLN A 207 -6.63 16.52 9.47
CA GLN A 207 -6.52 17.98 9.54
C GLN A 207 -5.08 18.47 9.29
N LYS A 208 -4.08 17.57 9.35
CA LYS A 208 -2.68 17.91 9.12
C LYS A 208 -2.46 18.37 7.68
N ASP A 209 -1.67 19.44 7.56
CA ASP A 209 -1.39 20.13 6.30
C ASP A 209 0.12 20.19 6.02
N ASP A 210 0.91 19.33 6.66
CA ASP A 210 2.33 19.20 6.43
C ASP A 210 2.63 18.15 5.33
N GLU A 211 3.90 18.04 4.94
CA GLU A 211 4.37 17.04 3.98
C GLU A 211 4.84 15.74 4.66
N GLU A 212 4.76 15.66 5.99
CA GLU A 212 5.21 14.49 6.73
C GLU A 212 4.23 13.33 6.52
N LEU A 213 4.74 12.22 5.98
CA LEU A 213 3.90 11.06 5.70
C LEU A 213 3.65 10.27 6.98
N HIS A 214 2.48 10.48 7.57
CA HIS A 214 1.98 9.61 8.62
C HIS A 214 1.20 8.44 8.01
N GLU A 215 1.72 7.21 8.18
CA GLU A 215 1.25 6.02 7.46
C GLU A 215 0.70 4.95 8.43
N PRO A 216 -0.51 5.14 8.98
CA PRO A 216 -1.13 4.19 9.89
C PRO A 216 -1.39 2.85 9.20
N VAL A 217 -1.71 1.83 10.01
CA VAL A 217 -2.22 0.55 9.53
C VAL A 217 -3.71 0.44 9.85
N ILE A 218 -4.50 0.12 8.83
CA ILE A 218 -5.95 -0.04 8.94
C ILE A 218 -6.29 -1.44 8.47
N VAL A 219 -6.94 -2.21 9.35
CA VAL A 219 -7.38 -3.57 9.06
C VAL A 219 -8.81 -3.49 8.53
N LEU A 220 -9.03 -3.96 7.30
CA LEU A 220 -10.29 -3.87 6.59
C LEU A 220 -10.82 -5.27 6.28
N LYS A 221 -12.15 -5.43 6.34
CA LYS A 221 -12.85 -6.64 5.90
C LYS A 221 -13.67 -6.34 4.65
N PRO A 222 -13.65 -7.18 3.61
CA PRO A 222 -14.44 -6.93 2.40
C PRO A 222 -15.95 -7.06 2.70
N LEU A 223 -16.74 -6.15 2.15
CA LEU A 223 -18.20 -6.23 2.14
C LEU A 223 -18.65 -6.75 0.78
N TYR A 224 -18.99 -8.04 0.68
CA TYR A 224 -19.63 -8.57 -0.51
C TYR A 224 -21.11 -8.22 -0.47
N SER A 225 -21.64 -7.71 -1.58
CA SER A 225 -23.09 -7.60 -1.75
C SER A 225 -23.68 -8.99 -1.58
N VAL A 226 -24.65 -9.12 -0.68
CA VAL A 226 -25.47 -10.33 -0.51
C VAL A 226 -26.37 -10.47 -1.73
#